data_AF-A0A4Y9RJL5-F1
#
_entry.id   AF-A0A4Y9RJL5-F1
#
_cell.length_a   1.000
_cell.length_b   1.000
_cell.length_c   1.000
_cell.angle_alpha   90.00
_cell.angle_beta   90.00
_cell.angle_gamma   90.00
#
_symmetry.space_group_name_H-M   'P 1'
#
loop_
_entity.id
_entity.type
_entity.pdbx_description
1 polymer ?
#
loop_
_entity_poly.entity_id
_entity_poly.type
_entity_poly.pdbx_seq_one_letter_code
_entity_poly.pdbx_strand_id
1 'polypeptide(L)'
;VQLIVEPALDAQCVLNGVSPRDRARELFAHYRVWDTEENCGVLVYINLADRQVEIVADRGVGKAVAATEWQAICKTMTQGFAGGDFHASVLAALTQLNALLARLYPDDGSARNELSDTPVVL
;
A
#
# COMPACT_ATOMS: atom_id res chain seq x y z
N VAL A 1 1.03 1.40 8.40
CA VAL A 1 0.78 1.28 6.93
C VAL A 1 1.11 2.61 6.30
N GLN A 2 1.87 2.65 5.21
CA GLN A 2 2.17 3.89 4.50
C GLN A 2 1.33 3.98 3.21
N LEU A 3 0.67 5.12 2.99
CA LEU A 3 -0.01 5.43 1.73
C LEU A 3 0.83 6.40 0.91
N ILE A 4 1.03 6.10 -0.37
CA ILE A 4 1.68 7.00 -1.33
C ILE A 4 0.81 7.12 -2.58
N VAL A 5 0.58 8.36 -3.01
CA VAL A 5 -0.19 8.69 -4.21
C VAL A 5 0.73 9.44 -5.18
N GLU A 6 0.85 8.92 -6.40
CA GLU A 6 1.64 9.52 -7.47
C GLU A 6 0.71 9.80 -8.67
N PRO A 7 0.62 11.06 -9.14
CA PRO A 7 -0.24 11.41 -10.27
C PRO A 7 0.13 10.66 -11.55
N ALA A 8 1.42 10.55 -11.83
CA ALA A 8 1.98 9.83 -12.97
C ALA A 8 3.45 9.50 -12.71
N LEU A 9 3.96 8.46 -13.36
CA LEU A 9 5.41 8.19 -13.38
C LEU A 9 6.17 9.31 -14.09
N ASP A 10 7.41 9.55 -13.67
CA ASP A 10 8.33 10.43 -14.42
C ASP A 10 8.52 9.93 -15.86
N ALA A 11 8.68 10.87 -16.80
CA ALA A 11 8.80 10.55 -18.22
C ALA A 11 9.96 9.58 -18.53
N GLN A 12 11.08 9.68 -17.81
CA GLN A 12 12.20 8.75 -17.98
C GLN A 12 11.83 7.36 -17.48
N CYS A 13 11.10 7.25 -16.37
CA CYS A 13 10.59 5.97 -15.87
C CYS A 13 9.66 5.30 -16.89
N VAL A 14 8.75 6.07 -17.49
CA VAL A 14 7.85 5.59 -18.55
C VAL A 14 8.64 5.10 -19.76
N LEU A 15 9.61 5.89 -20.24
CA LEU A 15 10.45 5.52 -21.39
C LEU A 15 11.31 4.28 -21.13
N ASN A 16 11.76 4.09 -19.89
CA ASN A 16 12.51 2.91 -19.47
C ASN A 16 11.63 1.69 -19.17
N GLY A 17 10.30 1.80 -19.35
CA GLY A 17 9.37 0.70 -19.12
C GLY A 17 9.23 0.31 -17.65
N VAL A 18 9.46 1.24 -16.71
CA VAL A 18 9.26 1.01 -15.29
C VAL A 18 7.79 0.73 -15.02
N SER A 19 7.49 -0.42 -14.41
CA SER A 19 6.11 -0.73 -14.03
C SER A 19 5.71 -0.03 -12.72
N PRO A 20 4.42 0.22 -12.48
CA PRO A 20 3.94 0.71 -11.19
C PRO A 20 4.37 -0.17 -10.01
N ARG A 21 4.51 -1.48 -10.23
CA ARG A 21 5.04 -2.41 -9.22
C ARG A 21 6.51 -2.18 -8.91
N ASP A 22 7.35 -1.89 -9.90
CA ASP A 22 8.76 -1.58 -9.67
C ASP A 22 8.90 -0.25 -8.94
N ARG A 23 8.07 0.74 -9.31
CA ARG A 23 7.97 2.02 -8.61
C ARG A 23 7.54 1.84 -7.15
N ALA A 24 6.53 1.02 -6.89
CA ALA A 24 6.10 0.72 -5.52
C ALA A 24 7.23 0.09 -4.68
N ARG A 25 8.03 -0.81 -5.24
CA ARG A 25 9.19 -1.40 -4.55
C ARG A 25 10.29 -0.37 -4.25
N GLU A 26 10.56 0.52 -5.20
CA GLU A 26 11.51 1.63 -5.00
C GLU A 26 11.04 2.52 -3.85
N LEU A 27 9.78 2.95 -3.86
CA LEU A 27 9.18 3.79 -2.83
C LEU A 27 9.16 3.09 -1.46
N PHE A 28 8.88 1.79 -1.42
CA PHE A 28 8.92 1.00 -0.19
C PHE A 28 10.31 1.03 0.46
N ALA A 29 11.37 0.93 -0.35
CA ALA A 29 12.75 1.06 0.13
C ALA A 29 13.10 2.51 0.51
N HIS A 30 12.72 3.47 -0.33
CA HIS A 30 13.02 4.90 -0.15
C HIS A 30 12.44 5.46 1.15
N TYR A 31 11.16 5.17 1.41
CA TYR A 31 10.46 5.58 2.63
C TYR A 31 10.70 4.64 3.82
N ARG A 32 11.60 3.65 3.67
CA ARG A 32 11.96 2.68 4.71
C ARG A 32 10.74 2.03 5.38
N VAL A 33 9.74 1.68 4.57
CA VAL A 33 8.48 1.11 5.09
C VAL A 33 8.73 -0.25 5.78
N TRP A 34 9.83 -0.92 5.45
CA TRP A 34 10.30 -2.15 6.08
C TRP A 34 10.92 -1.97 7.48
N ASP A 35 11.26 -0.74 7.88
CA ASP A 35 11.95 -0.45 9.14
C ASP A 35 10.95 -0.44 10.31
N THR A 36 10.38 -1.62 10.55
CA THR A 36 9.42 -1.92 11.63
C THR A 36 9.94 -3.10 12.45
N GLU A 37 9.76 -3.07 13.76
CA GLU A 37 10.27 -4.07 14.70
C GLU A 37 9.77 -5.48 14.36
N GLU A 38 8.50 -5.60 13.95
CA GLU A 38 7.87 -6.87 13.62
C GLU A 38 7.95 -7.26 12.13
N ASN A 39 8.65 -6.49 11.30
CA ASN A 39 8.67 -6.67 9.83
C ASN A 39 7.24 -6.71 9.25
N CYS A 40 6.40 -5.81 9.75
CA CYS A 40 4.97 -5.71 9.43
C CYS A 40 4.62 -4.52 8.54
N GLY A 41 5.65 -3.82 8.03
CA GLY A 41 5.52 -2.73 7.08
C GLY A 41 4.72 -3.09 5.82
N VAL A 42 3.73 -2.25 5.50
CA VAL A 42 2.95 -2.34 4.25
C VAL A 42 2.87 -0.96 3.61
N LEU A 43 3.24 -0.89 2.33
CA LEU A 43 3.02 0.23 1.44
C LEU A 43 1.80 -0.03 0.56
N VAL A 44 0.91 0.95 0.51
CA VAL A 44 -0.12 1.06 -0.53
C VAL A 44 0.28 2.20 -1.46
N TYR A 45 0.49 1.87 -2.73
CA TYR A 45 0.88 2.81 -3.78
C TYR A 45 -0.24 2.95 -4.80
N ILE A 46 -0.64 4.19 -5.09
CA ILE A 46 -1.68 4.52 -6.06
C ILE A 46 -1.08 5.36 -7.17
N ASN A 47 -1.11 4.86 -8.40
CA ASN A 47 -0.78 5.61 -9.60
C ASN A 47 -2.06 6.05 -10.32
N LEU A 48 -2.29 7.35 -10.41
CA LEU A 48 -3.54 7.90 -10.95
C LEU A 48 -3.61 7.79 -12.48
N ALA A 49 -2.52 8.08 -13.19
CA ALA A 49 -2.45 8.03 -14.65
C ALA A 49 -2.69 6.61 -15.20
N ASP A 50 -2.04 5.62 -14.60
CA ASP A 50 -2.14 4.21 -14.99
C ASP A 50 -3.37 3.52 -14.38
N ARG A 51 -4.06 4.19 -13.42
CA ARG A 51 -5.19 3.65 -12.64
C ARG A 51 -4.84 2.34 -11.96
N GLN A 52 -3.62 2.23 -11.44
CA GLN A 52 -3.10 1.03 -10.79
C GLN A 52 -2.92 1.26 -9.29
N VAL A 53 -3.16 0.19 -8.54
CA VAL A 53 -2.93 0.12 -7.10
C VAL A 53 -2.01 -1.06 -6.83
N GLU A 54 -0.91 -0.80 -6.14
CA GLU A 54 0.06 -1.80 -5.73
C GLU A 54 0.14 -1.86 -4.21
N ILE A 55 0.13 -3.08 -3.67
CA ILE A 55 0.36 -3.32 -2.24
C ILE A 55 1.68 -4.08 -2.12
N VAL A 56 2.65 -3.48 -1.44
CA VAL A 56 3.96 -4.06 -1.17
C VAL A 56 4.09 -4.23 0.33
N ALA A 57 4.26 -5.47 0.77
CA ALA A 57 4.45 -5.81 2.18
C ALA A 57 5.85 -6.34 2.42
N ASP A 58 6.36 -6.13 3.64
CA ASP A 58 7.57 -6.78 4.11
C ASP A 58 7.37 -8.30 4.22
N ARG A 59 8.47 -9.03 4.38
CA ARG A 59 8.56 -10.50 4.38
C ARG A 59 7.73 -11.15 5.48
N GLY A 60 7.55 -10.51 6.64
CA GLY A 60 6.73 -11.02 7.75
C GLY A 60 5.27 -11.11 7.33
N VAL A 61 4.67 -9.96 7.04
CA VAL A 61 3.27 -9.85 6.57
C VAL A 61 3.05 -10.56 5.24
N GLY A 62 3.98 -10.43 4.29
CA GLY A 62 3.84 -11.02 2.96
C GLY A 62 3.76 -12.55 2.95
N LYS A 63 4.35 -13.23 3.94
CA LYS A 63 4.25 -14.70 4.10
C LYS A 63 3.00 -15.13 4.88
N ALA A 64 2.49 -14.27 5.75
CA ALA A 64 1.38 -14.58 6.64
C ALA A 64 0.00 -14.40 5.98
N VAL A 65 -0.07 -13.68 4.86
CA VAL A 65 -1.32 -13.30 4.20
C VAL A 65 -1.46 -14.00 2.85
N ALA A 66 -2.64 -14.56 2.58
CA ALA A 66 -2.90 -15.22 1.32
C ALA A 66 -3.01 -14.21 0.16
N ALA A 67 -2.57 -14.61 -1.04
CA ALA A 67 -2.67 -13.78 -2.24
C ALA A 67 -4.11 -13.28 -2.53
N THR A 68 -5.12 -14.09 -2.21
CA THR A 68 -6.53 -13.74 -2.38
C THR A 68 -6.98 -12.61 -1.46
N GLU A 69 -6.40 -12.47 -0.27
CA GLU A 69 -6.72 -11.38 0.66
C GLU A 69 -6.16 -10.06 0.13
N TRP A 70 -4.91 -10.06 -0.35
CA TRP A 70 -4.31 -8.89 -1.03
C TRP A 70 -5.13 -8.45 -2.25
N GLN A 71 -5.54 -9.41 -3.07
CA GLN A 71 -6.37 -9.16 -4.25
C GLN A 71 -7.72 -8.54 -3.88
N ALA A 72 -8.35 -8.98 -2.78
CA ALA A 72 -9.63 -8.41 -2.32
C ALA A 72 -9.49 -6.94 -1.91
N ILE A 73 -8.38 -6.58 -1.25
CA ILE A 73 -8.09 -5.19 -0.86
C ILE A 73 -7.86 -4.32 -2.11
N CYS A 74 -7.01 -4.76 -3.04
CA CYS A 74 -6.79 -4.06 -4.31
C CYS A 74 -8.10 -3.92 -5.12
N LYS A 75 -8.93 -4.96 -5.13
CA LYS A 75 -10.22 -4.95 -5.82
C LYS A 75 -11.17 -3.92 -5.22
N THR A 76 -11.19 -3.77 -3.89
CA THR A 76 -12.01 -2.76 -3.22
C THR A 76 -11.68 -1.34 -3.71
N MET A 77 -10.39 -0.98 -3.77
CA MET A 77 -9.97 0.33 -4.30
C MET A 77 -10.31 0.48 -5.79
N THR A 78 -9.90 -0.48 -6.62
CA THR A 78 -10.06 -0.39 -8.08
C THR A 78 -11.52 -0.37 -8.52
N GLN A 79 -12.42 -1.07 -7.82
CA GLN A 79 -13.87 -0.99 -8.08
C GLN A 79 -14.45 0.37 -7.75
N GLY A 80 -14.04 0.99 -6.63
CA GLY A 80 -14.45 2.35 -6.31
C GLY A 80 -13.94 3.38 -7.31
N PHE A 81 -12.68 3.23 -7.74
CA PHE A 81 -12.10 4.12 -8.77
C PHE A 81 -12.85 4.03 -10.09
N ALA A 82 -13.24 2.82 -10.50
CA ALA A 82 -14.08 2.63 -11.68
C ALA A 82 -15.46 3.30 -11.55
N GLY A 83 -16.00 3.40 -10.33
CA GLY A 83 -17.25 4.09 -10.01
C GLY A 83 -17.11 5.59 -9.69
N GLY A 84 -15.90 6.14 -9.70
CA GLY A 84 -15.63 7.54 -9.29
C GLY A 84 -15.64 7.78 -7.77
N ASP A 85 -15.78 6.72 -6.96
CA ASP A 85 -15.80 6.79 -5.51
C ASP A 85 -14.39 6.56 -4.94
N PHE A 86 -13.49 7.51 -5.18
CA PHE A 86 -12.07 7.40 -4.80
C PHE A 86 -11.88 7.38 -3.29
N HIS A 87 -12.45 8.35 -2.59
CA HIS A 87 -12.20 8.55 -1.17
C HIS A 87 -12.74 7.39 -0.33
N ALA A 88 -14.01 6.99 -0.53
CA ALA A 88 -14.60 5.95 0.30
C ALA A 88 -13.98 4.59 0.01
N SER A 89 -13.61 4.30 -1.25
CA SER A 89 -12.97 3.02 -1.58
C SER A 89 -11.54 2.89 -1.04
N VAL A 90 -10.76 3.97 -0.99
CA VAL A 90 -9.46 3.97 -0.31
C VAL A 90 -9.65 3.70 1.17
N LEU A 91 -10.55 4.42 1.84
CA LEU A 91 -10.81 4.20 3.27
C LEU A 91 -11.31 2.79 3.56
N ALA A 92 -12.20 2.23 2.73
CA ALA A 92 -12.71 0.88 2.87
C ALA A 92 -11.59 -0.17 2.75
N ALA A 93 -10.72 -0.02 1.76
CA ALA A 93 -9.59 -0.91 1.56
C ALA A 93 -8.53 -0.78 2.68
N LEU A 94 -8.22 0.43 3.15
CA LEU A 94 -7.34 0.64 4.31
C LEU A 94 -7.95 0.04 5.59
N THR A 95 -9.27 0.10 5.75
CA THR A 95 -9.96 -0.55 6.87
C THR A 95 -9.81 -2.07 6.81
N GLN A 96 -9.99 -2.67 5.62
CA GLN A 96 -9.77 -4.11 5.42
C GLN A 96 -8.31 -4.51 5.70
N LEU A 97 -7.37 -3.71 5.22
CA LEU A 97 -5.94 -3.92 5.44
C LEU A 97 -5.60 -3.87 6.94
N ASN A 98 -6.08 -2.85 7.65
CA ASN A 98 -5.84 -2.70 9.08
C ASN A 98 -6.45 -3.86 9.89
N ALA A 99 -7.67 -4.29 9.55
CA ALA A 99 -8.30 -5.45 10.20
C ALA A 99 -7.52 -6.75 9.96
N LEU A 100 -6.97 -6.92 8.75
CA LEU A 100 -6.14 -8.05 8.40
C LEU A 100 -4.81 -8.05 9.16
N LEU A 101 -4.15 -6.90 9.27
CA LEU A 101 -2.90 -6.76 10.02
C LEU A 101 -3.13 -6.97 11.52
N ALA A 102 -4.18 -6.38 12.10
CA ALA A 102 -4.51 -6.53 13.53
C ALA A 102 -4.79 -7.99 13.93
N ARG A 103 -5.25 -8.84 12.99
CA ARG A 103 -5.43 -10.27 13.21
C ARG A 103 -4.11 -11.03 13.29
N LEU A 104 -3.08 -10.57 12.59
CA LEU A 104 -1.77 -11.21 12.51
C LEU A 104 -0.78 -10.69 13.55
N TYR A 105 -0.87 -9.39 13.83
CA TYR A 105 -0.03 -8.65 14.77
C TYR A 105 -0.97 -7.91 15.73
N PRO A 106 -1.55 -8.62 16.71
CA PRO A 106 -2.45 -8.01 17.68
C PRO A 106 -1.67 -7.07 18.59
N ASP A 107 -2.03 -5.78 18.54
CA ASP A 107 -1.50 -4.76 19.45
C ASP A 107 -2.28 -4.75 20.77
N ASP A 108 -1.56 -4.70 21.89
CA ASP A 108 -2.14 -4.55 23.23
C ASP A 108 -2.34 -3.08 23.63
N GLY A 109 -2.10 -2.16 22.68
CA GLY A 109 -2.20 -0.71 22.84
C GLY A 109 -0.92 -0.08 23.37
N SER A 110 0.16 -0.85 23.51
CA SER A 110 1.48 -0.34 23.91
C SER A 110 2.40 -0.06 22.71
N ALA A 111 2.03 -0.50 21.51
CA ALA A 111 2.83 -0.28 20.31
C ALA A 111 2.95 1.21 20.00
N ARG A 112 4.18 1.63 19.66
CA ARG A 112 4.45 2.97 19.16
C ARG A 112 4.18 3.01 17.67
N ASN A 113 3.72 4.15 17.16
CA ASN A 113 3.57 4.29 15.72
C ASN A 113 4.95 4.36 15.04
N GLU A 114 5.30 3.32 14.28
CA GLU A 114 6.60 3.18 13.61
C GLU A 114 6.63 3.81 12.22
N LEU A 115 5.46 4.02 11.60
CA LEU A 115 5.32 4.60 10.26
C LEU A 115 4.41 5.83 10.32
N SER A 116 4.66 6.85 9.49
CA SER A 116 3.77 8.01 9.47
C SER A 116 2.39 7.64 8.94
N ASP A 117 1.33 8.09 9.62
CA ASP A 117 -0.04 8.00 9.11
C ASP A 117 -0.34 9.06 8.04
N THR A 118 0.60 9.99 7.79
CA THR A 118 0.41 11.04 6.78
C THR A 118 0.63 10.44 5.40
N PRO A 119 -0.36 10.53 4.49
CA PRO A 119 -0.16 10.13 3.11
C PRO A 119 0.92 10.98 2.44
N VAL A 120 1.78 10.34 1.66
CA VAL A 120 2.73 11.06 0.81
C VAL A 120 2.09 11.27 -0.55
N VAL A 121 2.14 12.49 -1.05
CA VAL A 121 1.73 12.84 -2.41
C VAL A 121 2.99 13.27 -3.17
N LEU A 122 3.25 12.61 -4.31
CA LEU A 122 4.40 12.87 -5.17
C LEU A 122 4.05 13.83 -6.32
#